data_AF-A0A7C5GV03-F1
#
_entry.id   AF-A0A7C5GV03-F1
#
_cell.length_a   1.000
_cell.length_b   1.000
_cell.length_c   1.000
_cell.angle_alpha   90.00
_cell.angle_beta   90.00
_cell.angle_gamma   90.00
#
_symmetry.space_group_name_H-M   'P 1'
#
loop_
_entity.id
_entity.type
_entity.pdbx_description
1 polymer ?
#
loop_
_entity_poly.entity_id
_entity_poly.type
_entity_poly.pdbx_seq_one_letter_code
_entity_poly.pdbx_strand_id
1 'polypeptide(L)'
;MPRKSTLKIILLAGMMLAMLQACTKNVPEPDLTAAKAKSEHCMISEDTAEVRKNHYAYILHQRDETMYDGIRTEQYSLKACVNCHVPEVGSDGKKVH
;
A
#
# COMPACT_ATOMS: atom_id res chain seq x y z
N MET A 1 4.00 -26.14 46.59
CA MET A 1 4.32 -24.69 46.71
C MET A 1 5.56 -24.40 45.86
N PRO A 2 5.50 -23.54 44.83
CA PRO A 2 6.66 -23.26 44.00
C PRO A 2 7.78 -22.63 44.84
N ARG A 3 8.99 -23.18 44.76
CA ARG A 3 10.19 -22.68 45.44
C ARG A 3 10.42 -21.24 45.00
N LYS A 4 10.83 -20.34 45.91
CA LYS A 4 10.99 -18.89 45.65
C LYS A 4 11.80 -18.57 44.37
N SER A 5 12.68 -19.47 43.94
CA SER A 5 13.44 -19.39 42.69
C SER A 5 12.60 -19.62 41.43
N THR A 6 11.65 -20.56 41.44
CA THR A 6 10.78 -20.83 40.28
C THR A 6 9.78 -19.70 40.07
N LEU A 7 9.31 -19.05 41.15
CA LEU A 7 8.43 -17.88 41.07
C LEU A 7 9.13 -16.67 40.39
N LYS A 8 10.41 -16.45 40.68
CA LYS A 8 11.20 -15.37 40.05
C LYS A 8 11.43 -15.60 38.56
N ILE A 9 11.70 -16.85 38.16
CA ILE A 9 11.90 -17.22 36.75
C ILE A 9 10.60 -17.00 35.95
N ILE A 10 9.46 -17.38 36.52
CA ILE A 10 8.14 -17.16 35.89
C ILE A 10 7.85 -15.66 35.72
N LEU A 11 8.16 -14.83 36.75
CA LEU A 11 7.99 -13.37 36.68
C LEU A 11 8.90 -12.73 35.62
N LEU A 12 10.17 -13.12 35.55
CA LEU A 12 11.13 -12.61 34.55
C LEU A 12 10.74 -13.02 33.12
N ALA A 13 10.32 -14.27 32.91
CA ALA A 13 9.86 -14.75 31.62
C ALA A 13 8.58 -14.03 31.17
N GLY A 14 7.64 -13.78 32.09
CA GLY A 14 6.43 -13.01 31.81
C GLY A 14 6.71 -11.56 31.42
N MET A 15 7.66 -10.90 32.10
CA MET A 15 8.06 -9.52 31.78
C MET A 15 8.77 -9.43 30.41
N MET A 16 9.58 -10.43 30.05
CA MET A 16 10.24 -10.48 28.76
C MET A 16 9.26 -10.74 27.61
N LEU A 17 8.25 -11.59 27.82
CA LEU A 17 7.20 -11.85 26.82
C LEU A 17 6.31 -10.62 26.56
N ALA A 18 6.03 -9.82 27.60
CA ALA A 18 5.26 -8.57 27.47
C ALA A 18 6.00 -7.50 26.62
N MET A 19 7.33 -7.48 26.65
CA MET A 19 8.15 -6.54 25.87
C MET A 19 8.11 -6.83 24.36
N LEU A 20 7.87 -8.08 23.94
CA LEU A 20 7.77 -8.45 22.52
C LEU A 20 6.49 -7.97 21.85
N GLN A 21 5.43 -7.65 22.62
CA GLN A 21 4.13 -7.26 22.07
C GLN A 21 4.03 -5.76 21.72
N ALA A 22 5.06 -4.96 21.99
CA ALA A 22 5.03 -3.50 21.80
C ALA A 22 5.10 -3.02 20.33
N CYS A 23 5.29 -3.92 19.35
CA CYS A 23 5.59 -3.56 17.96
C CYS A 23 4.54 -3.96 16.91
N THR A 24 3.30 -4.31 17.29
CA THR A 24 2.23 -4.50 16.30
C THR A 24 1.41 -3.21 16.19
N LYS A 25 1.98 -2.17 15.58
CA LYS A 25 1.19 -1.00 15.18
C LYS A 25 0.18 -1.46 14.13
N ASN A 26 -1.10 -1.43 14.47
CA ASN A 26 -2.22 -1.60 13.53
C ASN A 26 -2.18 -0.45 12.52
N VAL A 27 -1.34 -0.58 11.48
CA VAL A 27 -1.39 0.32 10.33
C VAL A 27 -2.69 -0.03 9.60
N PRO A 28 -3.62 0.93 9.43
CA PRO A 28 -4.81 0.69 8.61
C PRO A 28 -4.35 0.22 7.23
N GLU A 29 -4.76 -0.98 6.85
CA GLU A 29 -4.46 -1.47 5.51
C GLU A 29 -5.16 -0.57 4.49
N PRO A 30 -4.50 -0.25 3.36
CA PRO A 30 -5.16 0.46 2.30
C PRO A 30 -6.32 -0.39 1.78
N ASP A 31 -7.50 0.20 1.72
CA ASP A 31 -8.66 -0.41 1.06
C ASP A 31 -8.45 -0.37 -0.46
N LEU A 32 -8.11 -1.53 -1.00
CA LEU A 32 -7.82 -1.77 -2.42
C LEU A 32 -9.02 -2.36 -3.18
N THR A 33 -10.23 -2.34 -2.60
CA THR A 33 -11.39 -3.06 -3.17
C THR A 33 -11.74 -2.55 -4.57
N ALA A 34 -11.78 -1.23 -4.75
CA ALA A 34 -12.03 -0.60 -6.06
C ALA A 34 -10.93 -0.90 -7.09
N ALA A 35 -9.66 -0.87 -6.67
CA ALA A 35 -8.53 -1.16 -7.56
C ALA A 35 -8.52 -2.65 -7.99
N LYS A 36 -8.83 -3.57 -7.06
CA LYS A 36 -8.97 -5.01 -7.35
C LYS A 36 -10.12 -5.29 -8.32
N ALA A 37 -11.25 -4.60 -8.18
CA ALA A 37 -12.37 -4.77 -9.11
C ALA A 37 -12.03 -4.38 -10.55
N LYS A 38 -11.03 -3.50 -10.74
CA LYS A 38 -10.56 -3.03 -12.05
C LYS A 38 -9.26 -3.71 -12.50
N SER A 39 -8.74 -4.69 -11.77
CA SER A 39 -7.39 -5.24 -12.03
C SER A 39 -7.26 -5.94 -13.37
N GLU A 40 -8.33 -6.58 -13.86
CA GLU A 40 -8.35 -7.19 -15.19
C GLU A 40 -8.26 -6.16 -16.34
N HIS A 41 -8.59 -4.89 -16.04
CA HIS A 41 -8.49 -3.76 -16.96
C HIS A 41 -7.25 -2.90 -16.72
N CYS A 42 -6.28 -3.39 -15.94
CA CYS A 42 -5.05 -2.65 -15.74
C CYS A 42 -4.38 -2.42 -17.10
N MET A 43 -4.19 -1.14 -17.49
CA MET A 43 -3.60 -0.74 -18.77
C MET A 43 -2.09 -1.05 -18.88
N ILE A 44 -1.57 -1.82 -17.94
CA ILE A 44 -0.18 -2.22 -17.79
C ILE A 44 -0.12 -3.71 -18.12
N SER A 45 0.50 -4.06 -19.25
CA SER A 45 0.63 -5.43 -19.73
C SER A 45 1.72 -6.23 -19.00
N GLU A 46 2.54 -5.55 -18.21
CA GLU A 46 3.67 -6.15 -17.50
C GLU A 46 3.23 -6.85 -16.21
N ASP A 47 4.05 -7.79 -15.76
CA ASP A 47 3.83 -8.46 -14.48
C ASP A 47 3.86 -7.48 -13.30
N THR A 48 3.05 -7.75 -12.29
CA THR A 48 2.92 -6.90 -11.10
C THR A 48 4.25 -6.70 -10.37
N ALA A 49 5.16 -7.68 -10.39
CA ALA A 49 6.47 -7.53 -9.75
C ALA A 49 7.37 -6.53 -10.50
N GLU A 50 7.33 -6.54 -11.84
CA GLU A 50 8.07 -5.61 -12.69
C GLU A 50 7.60 -4.18 -12.47
N VAL A 51 6.28 -3.99 -12.52
CA VAL A 51 5.65 -2.69 -12.35
C VAL A 51 5.95 -2.15 -10.95
N ARG A 52 5.82 -2.95 -9.89
CA ARG A 52 6.18 -2.49 -8.53
C ARG A 52 7.63 -2.04 -8.41
N LYS A 53 8.54 -2.68 -9.15
CA LYS A 53 9.97 -2.36 -9.10
C LYS A 53 10.29 -1.10 -9.91
N ASN A 54 9.67 -0.96 -11.07
CA ASN A 54 10.05 0.02 -12.09
C ASN A 54 8.99 1.11 -12.34
N HIS A 55 7.87 1.09 -11.60
CA HIS A 55 6.75 2.05 -11.72
C HIS A 55 7.23 3.49 -11.79
N TYR A 56 8.13 3.87 -10.88
CA TYR A 56 8.65 5.23 -10.81
C TYR A 56 9.31 5.65 -12.14
N ALA A 57 10.04 4.75 -12.79
CA ALA A 57 10.78 5.06 -14.01
C ALA A 57 9.85 5.36 -15.19
N TYR A 58 8.71 4.64 -15.28
CA TYR A 58 7.73 4.86 -16.35
C TYR A 58 7.00 6.20 -16.24
N ILE A 59 6.86 6.74 -15.02
CA ILE A 59 6.13 8.00 -14.79
C ILE A 59 7.04 9.20 -14.45
N LEU A 60 8.34 8.98 -14.28
CA LEU A 60 9.27 9.99 -13.74
C LEU A 60 9.27 11.30 -14.54
N HIS A 61 9.35 11.17 -15.87
CA HIS A 61 9.40 12.32 -16.78
C HIS A 61 8.05 12.63 -17.44
N GLN A 62 7.07 11.74 -17.27
CA GLN A 62 5.79 11.78 -17.98
C GLN A 62 5.00 13.07 -17.70
N ARG A 63 5.11 13.64 -16.48
CA ARG A 63 4.51 14.94 -16.14
C ARG A 63 5.12 16.08 -16.96
N ASP A 64 6.44 16.12 -17.04
CA ASP A 64 7.17 17.22 -17.68
C ASP A 64 6.99 17.14 -19.19
N GLU A 65 7.09 15.96 -19.77
CA GLU A 65 6.79 15.68 -21.20
C GLU A 65 5.35 16.07 -21.55
N THR A 66 4.38 15.79 -20.66
CA THR A 66 2.97 16.17 -20.88
C THR A 66 2.78 17.69 -20.86
N MET A 67 3.42 18.37 -19.91
CA MET A 67 3.19 19.80 -19.65
C MET A 67 4.00 20.71 -20.59
N TYR A 68 5.29 20.42 -20.75
CA TYR A 68 6.21 21.26 -21.53
C TYR A 68 6.24 20.87 -23.00
N ASP A 69 6.18 19.57 -23.31
CA ASP A 69 6.30 19.08 -24.68
C ASP A 69 4.94 18.67 -25.30
N GLY A 70 3.88 18.62 -24.49
CA GLY A 70 2.52 18.32 -24.95
C GLY A 70 2.26 16.84 -25.26
N ILE A 71 3.18 15.94 -24.93
CA ILE A 71 3.12 14.51 -25.25
C ILE A 71 2.07 13.82 -24.37
N ARG A 72 1.09 13.15 -24.98
CA ARG A 72 -0.02 12.48 -24.27
C ARG A 72 -0.20 11.03 -24.76
N THR A 73 0.67 10.15 -24.30
CA THR A 73 0.52 8.70 -24.50
C THR A 73 -0.53 8.13 -23.54
N GLU A 74 -1.20 7.04 -23.93
CA GLU A 74 -2.14 6.34 -23.02
C GLU A 74 -1.41 5.35 -22.10
N GLN A 75 -0.41 4.63 -22.65
CA GLN A 75 0.44 3.69 -21.92
C GLN A 75 1.25 4.42 -20.84
N TYR A 76 1.23 3.87 -19.62
CA TYR A 76 1.83 4.45 -18.41
C TYR A 76 1.39 5.87 -18.06
N SER A 77 0.26 6.33 -18.60
CA SER A 77 -0.18 7.68 -18.30
C SER A 77 -0.60 7.85 -16.85
N LEU A 78 -0.16 8.93 -16.21
CA LEU A 78 -0.53 9.23 -14.83
C LEU A 78 -2.05 9.26 -14.64
N LYS A 79 -2.78 9.79 -15.62
CA LYS A 79 -4.25 9.81 -15.63
C LYS A 79 -4.84 8.40 -15.61
N ALA A 80 -4.34 7.48 -16.44
CA ALA A 80 -4.79 6.09 -16.46
C ALA A 80 -4.55 5.40 -15.12
N CYS A 81 -3.36 5.59 -14.53
CA CYS A 81 -3.03 5.03 -13.23
C CYS A 81 -3.97 5.55 -12.13
N VAL A 82 -4.19 6.86 -12.03
CA VAL A 82 -5.05 7.46 -11.00
C VAL A 82 -6.50 6.99 -11.12
N ASN A 83 -7.06 6.97 -12.33
CA ASN A 83 -8.46 6.55 -12.54
C ASN A 83 -8.74 5.09 -12.15
N CYS A 84 -7.71 4.26 -12.12
CA CYS A 84 -7.81 2.86 -11.72
C CYS A 84 -7.45 2.64 -10.24
N HIS A 85 -6.40 3.31 -9.74
CA HIS A 85 -5.89 3.10 -8.37
C HIS A 85 -6.57 3.94 -7.29
N VAL A 86 -7.10 5.12 -7.64
CA VAL A 86 -7.72 6.02 -6.67
C VAL A 86 -9.23 5.89 -6.78
N PRO A 87 -9.93 5.48 -5.70
CA PRO A 87 -11.39 5.45 -5.70
C PRO A 87 -11.91 6.88 -5.85
N GLU A 88 -13.00 7.04 -6.58
CA GLU A 88 -13.67 8.34 -6.64
C GLU A 88 -14.20 8.69 -5.25
N VAL A 89 -14.27 9.97 -4.93
CA VAL A 89 -14.82 10.43 -3.65
C VAL A 89 -16.02 11.32 -3.95
N GLY A 90 -17.17 10.95 -3.39
CA GLY A 90 -18.43 11.67 -3.54
C GLY A 90 -18.38 13.01 -2.83
N SER A 91 -19.36 13.87 -3.13
CA SER A 91 -19.52 15.18 -2.47
C SER A 91 -19.73 15.10 -0.96
N ASP A 92 -20.12 13.93 -0.46
CA ASP A 92 -20.29 13.57 0.94
C ASP A 92 -18.98 13.11 1.61
N GLY A 93 -17.86 13.09 0.88
CA GLY A 93 -16.57 12.61 1.36
C GLY A 93 -16.45 11.09 1.43
N LYS A 94 -17.48 10.36 0.99
CA LYS A 94 -17.44 8.89 0.95
C LYS A 94 -16.79 8.43 -0.35
N LYS A 95 -15.98 7.37 -0.30
CA LYS A 95 -15.53 6.69 -1.51
C LYS A 95 -16.77 6.20 -2.28
N VAL A 96 -16.91 6.66 -3.52
CA VAL A 96 -17.79 6.04 -4.50
C VAL A 96 -16.98 4.93 -5.15
N HIS A 97 -17.65 3.80 -5.36
CA HIS A 97 -17.10 2.49 -5.75
C HIS A 97 -16.52 1.68 -4.59
#